data_AF-A0A9Q3J1F7-F1
#
_entry.id   AF-A0A9Q3J1F7-F1
#
_cell.length_a   1.000
_cell.length_b   1.000
_cell.length_c   1.000
_cell.angle_alpha   90.00
_cell.angle_beta   90.00
_cell.angle_gamma   90.00
#
_symmetry.space_group_name_H-M   'P 1'
#
loop_
_entity.id
_entity.type
_entity.pdbx_description
1 polymer ?
#
loop_
_entity_poly.entity_id
_entity_poly.type
_entity_poly.pdbx_seq_one_letter_code
_entity_poly.pdbx_strand_id
1 'polypeptide(L)'
;MIEVSVGQEEHIVKELVDTGAELSIIPEVEYIKAGLLMHVLNIRLRGIGGHRTAIVGLSENNVLVLPSGDERRIYFFVFRGAVHTVIGRPFLSDNAIILEHSQKQGEILSYKESDGRRLCIPICTPESKGWHTGPLRGMEMCNMARITELKKRTKIKITPQES
;
A
#
# COMPACT_ATOMS: atom_id res chain seq x y z
N MET A 1 8.22 -0.67 5.75
CA MET A 1 6.85 -0.38 6.26
C MET A 1 6.60 1.11 6.17
N ILE A 2 5.36 1.53 5.92
CA ILE A 2 4.98 2.96 5.99
C ILE A 2 4.21 3.22 7.29
N GLU A 3 4.33 4.42 7.84
CA GLU A 3 3.50 4.85 8.97
C GLU A 3 2.29 5.60 8.40
N VAL A 4 1.10 5.21 8.82
CA VAL A 4 -0.16 5.85 8.45
C VAL A 4 -0.96 6.10 9.73
N SER A 5 -1.85 7.08 9.70
CA SER A 5 -2.81 7.31 10.78
C SER A 5 -4.18 6.77 10.38
N VAL A 6 -4.88 6.12 11.31
CA VAL A 6 -6.21 5.55 11.10
C VAL A 6 -7.15 5.98 12.22
N GLY A 7 -8.38 6.35 11.86
CA GLY A 7 -9.46 6.59 12.82
C GLY A 7 -9.49 7.99 13.41
N GLN A 8 -10.31 8.17 14.45
CA GLN A 8 -10.65 9.50 15.01
C GLN A 8 -9.56 10.11 15.89
N GLU A 9 -8.66 9.29 16.44
CA GLU A 9 -7.56 9.73 17.31
C GLU A 9 -6.19 9.70 16.62
N GLU A 10 -6.18 9.67 15.28
CA GLU A 10 -4.96 9.59 14.46
C GLU A 10 -4.01 8.46 14.88
N HIS A 11 -4.57 7.29 15.25
CA HIS A 11 -3.78 6.17 15.73
C HIS A 11 -2.76 5.72 14.68
N ILE A 12 -1.47 5.85 15.00
CA ILE A 12 -0.39 5.55 14.06
C ILE A 12 -0.18 4.05 13.98
N VAL A 13 -0.34 3.49 12.79
CA VAL A 13 -0.11 2.09 12.50
C VAL A 13 1.05 1.95 11.52
N LYS A 14 1.91 0.97 11.78
CA LYS A 14 2.98 0.56 10.86
C LYS A 14 2.44 -0.48 9.90
N GLU A 15 2.37 -0.11 8.64
CA GLU A 15 1.72 -0.88 7.59
C GLU A 15 2.72 -1.58 6.68
N LEU A 16 2.36 -2.81 6.32
CA LEU A 16 2.92 -3.45 5.14
C LEU A 16 2.08 -3.05 3.92
N VAL A 17 2.71 -2.45 2.92
CA VAL A 17 2.10 -2.27 1.60
C VAL A 17 2.38 -3.51 0.77
N ASP A 18 1.32 -4.22 0.38
CA ASP A 18 1.45 -5.51 -0.30
C ASP A 18 0.54 -5.58 -1.53
N THR A 19 1.16 -5.58 -2.72
CA THR A 19 0.46 -5.72 -4.00
C THR A 19 -0.06 -7.13 -4.24
N GLY A 20 0.52 -8.13 -3.57
CA GLY A 20 0.08 -9.52 -3.58
C GLY A 20 -1.15 -9.76 -2.70
N ALA A 21 -1.35 -8.98 -1.65
CA ALA A 21 -2.48 -9.14 -0.74
C ALA A 21 -3.83 -8.79 -1.39
N GLU A 22 -4.77 -9.74 -1.37
CA GLU A 22 -6.12 -9.57 -1.92
C GLU A 22 -7.03 -8.70 -1.04
N LEU A 23 -6.67 -8.54 0.23
CA LEU A 23 -7.45 -7.80 1.24
C LEU A 23 -6.53 -6.84 1.98
N SER A 24 -7.07 -5.70 2.36
CA SER A 24 -6.49 -4.91 3.46
C SER A 24 -6.96 -5.51 4.78
N ILE A 25 -6.04 -5.79 5.69
CA ILE A 25 -6.34 -6.40 7.00
C ILE A 25 -5.82 -5.53 8.12
N ILE A 26 -6.53 -5.53 9.25
CA ILE A 26 -6.09 -4.91 10.50
C ILE A 26 -6.22 -5.89 11.66
N PRO A 27 -5.20 -6.04 12.52
CA PRO A 27 -5.32 -6.84 13.73
C PRO A 27 -6.41 -6.28 14.63
N GLU A 28 -7.19 -7.16 15.25
CA GLU A 28 -8.27 -6.80 16.19
C GLU A 28 -7.76 -5.85 17.30
N VAL A 29 -6.51 -6.06 17.76
CA VAL A 29 -5.88 -5.20 18.76
C VAL A 29 -5.67 -3.76 18.26
N GLU A 30 -5.22 -3.57 17.02
CA GLU A 30 -5.01 -2.24 16.45
C GLU A 30 -6.33 -1.58 16.08
N TYR A 31 -7.30 -2.37 15.60
CA TYR A 31 -8.67 -1.92 15.36
C TYR A 31 -9.34 -1.35 16.62
N ILE A 32 -9.22 -2.06 17.76
CA ILE A 32 -9.78 -1.60 19.05
C ILE A 32 -9.10 -0.31 19.49
N LYS A 33 -7.76 -0.22 19.39
CA LYS A 33 -7.02 1.00 19.75
C LYS A 33 -7.42 2.21 18.89
N ALA A 34 -7.63 1.99 17.61
CA ALA A 34 -8.04 3.04 16.67
C ALA A 34 -9.52 3.47 16.83
N GLY A 35 -10.29 2.84 17.73
CA GLY A 35 -11.67 3.22 18.02
C GLY A 35 -12.63 3.06 16.83
N LEU A 36 -12.30 2.16 15.89
CA LEU A 36 -13.06 2.00 14.66
C LEU A 36 -14.36 1.21 14.88
N LEU A 37 -15.32 1.35 13.98
CA LEU A 37 -16.55 0.56 13.97
C LEU A 37 -16.46 -0.56 12.93
N MET A 38 -17.04 -1.72 13.23
CA MET A 38 -17.05 -2.86 12.31
C MET A 38 -18.41 -3.55 12.28
N HIS A 39 -18.72 -4.14 11.13
CA HIS A 39 -19.71 -5.18 11.01
C HIS A 39 -19.10 -6.50 11.47
N VAL A 40 -19.77 -7.19 12.39
CA VAL A 40 -19.30 -8.50 12.89
C VAL A 40 -19.40 -9.53 11.79
N LEU A 41 -18.30 -10.23 11.53
CA LEU A 41 -18.20 -11.35 10.62
C LEU A 41 -17.63 -12.56 11.37
N ASN A 42 -17.84 -13.76 10.84
CA ASN A 42 -17.21 -14.96 11.39
C ASN A 42 -16.74 -15.86 10.25
N ILE A 43 -15.62 -15.46 9.64
CA ILE A 43 -15.03 -16.20 8.54
C ILE A 43 -13.75 -16.86 9.04
N ARG A 44 -13.70 -18.18 8.93
CA ARG A 44 -12.51 -18.96 9.29
C ARG A 44 -11.66 -19.18 8.05
N LEU A 45 -10.46 -18.60 8.06
CA LEU A 45 -9.47 -18.80 7.02
C LEU A 45 -8.49 -19.89 7.45
N ARG A 46 -8.07 -20.70 6.48
CA ARG A 46 -7.00 -21.68 6.63
C ARG A 46 -5.84 -21.23 5.76
N GLY A 47 -4.75 -20.83 6.40
CA GLY A 47 -3.50 -20.48 5.71
C GLY A 47 -2.76 -21.71 5.19
N ILE A 48 -1.76 -21.46 4.34
CA ILE A 48 -0.79 -22.47 3.90
C ILE A 48 -0.07 -23.00 5.14
N GLY A 49 -0.01 -24.33 5.30
CA GLY A 49 0.48 -24.98 6.52
C GLY A 49 -0.59 -25.32 7.58
N GLY A 50 -1.87 -25.01 7.32
CA GLY A 50 -2.99 -25.44 8.18
C GLY A 50 -3.30 -24.53 9.37
N HIS A 51 -2.57 -23.42 9.52
CA HIS A 51 -2.87 -22.37 10.48
C HIS A 51 -4.29 -21.85 10.26
N ARG A 52 -5.05 -21.72 11.36
CA ARG A 52 -6.40 -21.19 11.33
C ARG A 52 -6.36 -19.77 11.87
N THR A 53 -6.87 -18.84 11.09
CA THR A 53 -7.08 -17.48 11.54
C THR A 53 -8.50 -17.05 11.21
N ALA A 54 -9.07 -16.16 12.02
CA ALA A 54 -10.44 -15.71 11.86
C ALA A 54 -10.48 -14.24 11.45
N ILE A 55 -11.26 -13.95 10.41
CA ILE A 55 -11.80 -12.61 10.18
C ILE A 55 -13.02 -12.49 11.10
N VAL A 56 -12.98 -11.51 11.99
CA VAL A 56 -14.00 -11.26 13.01
C VAL A 56 -14.89 -10.07 12.67
N GLY A 57 -14.52 -9.31 11.64
CA GLY A 57 -15.35 -8.21 11.17
C GLY A 57 -14.84 -7.57 9.89
N LEU A 58 -15.67 -6.67 9.37
CA LEU A 58 -15.36 -5.77 8.28
C LEU A 58 -15.59 -4.35 8.78
N SER A 59 -14.53 -3.55 8.79
CA SER A 59 -14.58 -2.13 9.08
C SER A 59 -14.60 -1.36 7.76
N GLU A 60 -15.65 -0.58 7.53
CA GLU A 60 -15.89 0.16 6.29
C GLU A 60 -15.75 1.66 6.50
N ASN A 61 -15.49 2.39 5.42
CA ASN A 61 -15.45 3.87 5.42
C ASN A 61 -14.45 4.49 6.42
N ASN A 62 -13.35 3.79 6.73
CA ASN A 62 -12.30 4.34 7.57
C ASN A 62 -11.54 5.42 6.81
N VAL A 63 -11.09 6.44 7.55
CA VAL A 63 -10.15 7.44 7.03
C VAL A 63 -8.74 6.96 7.34
N LEU A 64 -7.93 6.90 6.28
CA LEU A 64 -6.50 6.65 6.31
C LEU A 64 -5.79 7.96 5.96
N VAL A 65 -5.00 8.48 6.89
CA VAL A 65 -4.13 9.63 6.65
C VAL A 65 -2.79 9.11 6.15
N LEU A 66 -2.47 9.41 4.90
CA LEU A 66 -1.20 9.06 4.29
C LEU A 66 -0.06 9.92 4.87
N PRO A 67 1.21 9.53 4.71
CA PRO A 67 2.35 10.29 5.23
C PRO A 67 2.38 11.79 4.82
N SER A 68 1.78 12.16 3.69
CA SER A 68 1.69 13.56 3.27
C SER A 68 0.59 14.38 3.94
N GLY A 69 -0.30 13.73 4.72
CA GLY A 69 -1.52 14.32 5.26
C GLY A 69 -2.74 14.13 4.36
N ASP A 70 -2.58 13.57 3.15
CA ASP A 70 -3.72 13.25 2.27
C ASP A 70 -4.61 12.18 2.91
N GLU A 71 -5.90 12.47 3.03
CA GLU A 71 -6.90 11.53 3.54
C GLU A 71 -7.49 10.67 2.43
N ARG A 72 -7.54 9.34 2.66
CA ARG A 72 -8.16 8.36 1.75
C ARG A 72 -9.11 7.46 2.51
N ARG A 73 -10.12 6.93 1.81
CA ARG A 73 -11.01 5.92 2.39
C ARG A 73 -10.42 4.53 2.25
N ILE A 74 -10.54 3.74 3.30
CA ILE A 74 -10.09 2.34 3.32
C ILE A 74 -11.10 1.42 4.02
N TYR A 75 -11.16 0.20 3.51
CA TYR A 75 -11.90 -0.91 4.10
C TYR A 75 -10.90 -1.88 4.72
N PHE A 76 -11.16 -2.34 5.93
CA PHE A 76 -10.31 -3.31 6.61
C PHE A 76 -11.10 -4.55 7.00
N PHE A 77 -10.57 -5.71 6.68
CA PHE A 77 -10.98 -6.95 7.33
C PHE A 77 -10.27 -7.05 8.68
N VAL A 78 -11.06 -7.15 9.76
CA VAL A 78 -10.53 -7.23 11.12
C VAL A 78 -10.14 -8.67 11.40
N PHE A 79 -8.87 -8.88 11.70
CA PHE A 79 -8.25 -10.19 11.84
C PHE A 79 -7.90 -10.48 13.30
N ARG A 80 -8.33 -11.64 13.82
CA ARG A 80 -7.94 -12.09 15.15
C ARG A 80 -6.69 -12.97 15.09
N GLY A 81 -5.57 -12.45 15.58
CA GLY A 81 -4.30 -13.17 15.67
C GLY A 81 -3.09 -12.26 15.58
N ALA A 82 -1.89 -12.83 15.66
CA ALA A 82 -0.63 -12.11 15.49
C ALA A 82 -0.33 -11.92 14.00
N VAL A 83 -0.88 -10.85 13.42
CA VAL A 83 -0.60 -10.42 12.05
C VAL A 83 -0.22 -8.93 12.06
N HIS A 84 0.45 -8.48 11.01
CA HIS A 84 0.63 -7.05 10.77
C HIS A 84 -0.61 -6.47 10.09
N THR A 85 -0.82 -5.17 10.24
CA THR A 85 -1.75 -4.45 9.37
C THR A 85 -1.17 -4.42 7.96
N VAL A 86 -2.03 -4.65 6.98
CA VAL A 86 -1.65 -4.72 5.57
C VAL A 86 -2.59 -3.83 4.78
N ILE A 87 -2.00 -2.97 3.95
CA ILE A 87 -2.70 -2.25 2.89
C ILE A 87 -2.58 -3.08 1.62
N GLY A 88 -3.68 -3.74 1.26
CA GLY A 88 -3.74 -4.66 0.14
C GLY A 88 -4.14 -4.00 -1.18
N ARG A 89 -4.12 -4.83 -2.22
CA ARG A 89 -4.38 -4.44 -3.62
C ARG A 89 -5.66 -3.65 -3.86
N PRO A 90 -6.81 -3.89 -3.18
CA PRO A 90 -8.01 -3.09 -3.39
C PRO A 90 -7.76 -1.60 -3.12
N PHE A 91 -7.22 -1.26 -1.95
CA PHE A 91 -6.91 0.14 -1.63
C PHE A 91 -5.87 0.74 -2.58
N LEU A 92 -4.82 -0.03 -2.92
CA LEU A 92 -3.77 0.42 -3.84
C LEU A 92 -4.34 0.75 -5.22
N SER A 93 -5.26 -0.07 -5.72
CA SER A 93 -5.88 0.10 -7.04
C SER A 93 -6.84 1.29 -7.05
N ASP A 94 -7.70 1.40 -6.04
CA ASP A 94 -8.69 2.48 -5.91
C ASP A 94 -8.04 3.87 -5.82
N ASN A 95 -6.83 3.93 -5.25
CA ASN A 95 -6.10 5.18 -5.05
C ASN A 95 -4.95 5.39 -6.05
N ALA A 96 -4.90 4.58 -7.11
CA ALA A 96 -3.87 4.63 -8.15
C ALA A 96 -2.44 4.69 -7.58
N ILE A 97 -2.20 3.91 -6.52
CA ILE A 97 -0.90 3.77 -5.90
C ILE A 97 -0.06 2.81 -6.75
N ILE A 98 1.13 3.26 -7.14
CA ILE A 98 2.01 2.55 -8.07
C ILE A 98 3.28 2.15 -7.33
N LEU A 99 3.65 0.87 -7.50
CA LEU A 99 4.94 0.34 -7.12
C LEU A 99 5.86 0.35 -8.34
N GLU A 100 6.93 1.13 -8.29
CA GLU A 100 7.88 1.30 -9.39
C GLU A 100 9.29 0.92 -8.97
N HIS A 101 10.09 0.43 -9.91
CA HIS A 101 11.51 0.17 -9.67
C HIS A 101 12.38 1.25 -10.32
N SER A 102 13.25 1.86 -9.52
CA SER A 102 14.22 2.88 -9.91
C SER A 102 15.63 2.36 -9.68
N GLN A 103 16.52 2.51 -10.66
CA GLN A 103 17.93 2.12 -10.50
C GLN A 103 18.66 2.92 -9.42
N LYS A 104 18.20 4.14 -9.11
CA LYS A 104 18.84 5.02 -8.12
C LYS A 104 18.24 4.90 -6.73
N GLN A 105 16.92 4.75 -6.65
CA GLN A 105 16.18 4.77 -5.37
C GLN A 105 15.65 3.39 -4.98
N GLY A 106 15.86 2.38 -5.83
CA GLY A 106 15.35 1.03 -5.64
C GLY A 106 13.84 0.97 -5.86
N GLU A 107 13.11 0.21 -5.04
CA GLU A 107 11.67 0.10 -5.15
C GLU A 107 10.98 1.31 -4.50
N ILE A 108 10.05 1.93 -5.22
CA ILE A 108 9.38 3.17 -4.86
C ILE A 108 7.87 2.92 -4.85
N LEU A 109 7.23 3.28 -3.74
CA LEU A 109 5.79 3.47 -3.68
C LEU A 109 5.46 4.91 -4.07
N SER A 110 4.47 5.11 -4.93
CA SER A 110 4.11 6.46 -5.37
C SER A 110 2.62 6.64 -5.61
N TYR A 111 2.14 7.86 -5.41
CA TYR A 111 0.75 8.23 -5.65
C TYR A 111 0.63 9.71 -5.97
N LYS A 112 -0.50 10.08 -6.59
CA LYS A 112 -0.82 11.48 -6.85
C LYS A 112 -1.56 12.08 -5.67
N GLU A 113 -1.08 13.22 -5.22
CA GLU A 113 -1.70 14.03 -4.19
C GLU A 113 -2.91 14.78 -4.77
N SER A 114 -3.73 15.33 -3.87
CA SER A 114 -4.90 16.15 -4.19
C SER A 114 -4.60 17.34 -5.10
N ASP A 115 -3.40 17.93 -4.99
CA ASP A 115 -2.94 19.04 -5.85
C ASP A 115 -2.29 18.59 -7.17
N GLY A 116 -2.29 17.29 -7.45
CA GLY A 116 -1.74 16.70 -8.67
C GLY A 116 -0.24 16.44 -8.65
N ARG A 117 0.48 16.84 -7.59
CA ARG A 117 1.88 16.43 -7.38
C ARG A 117 1.95 14.93 -7.16
N ARG A 118 3.10 14.34 -7.52
CA ARG A 118 3.35 12.91 -7.33
C ARG A 118 4.35 12.73 -6.19
N LEU A 119 3.90 12.11 -5.11
CA LEU A 119 4.75 11.76 -3.99
C LEU A 119 5.39 10.39 -4.21
N CYS A 120 6.65 10.26 -3.80
CA CYS A 120 7.44 9.06 -3.96
C CYS A 120 8.12 8.70 -2.64
N ILE A 121 7.91 7.46 -2.22
CA ILE A 121 8.40 6.90 -0.96
C ILE A 121 9.28 5.69 -1.33
N PRO A 122 10.61 5.78 -1.21
CA PRO A 122 11.49 4.63 -1.40
C PRO A 122 11.20 3.59 -0.31
N ILE A 123 10.84 2.36 -0.70
CA ILE A 123 10.53 1.26 0.24
C ILE A 123 11.63 0.20 0.33
N CYS A 124 12.52 0.14 -0.67
CA CYS A 124 13.71 -0.71 -0.71
C CYS A 124 14.82 0.07 -1.42
N THR A 125 15.96 0.31 -0.79
CA THR A 125 17.07 1.05 -1.42
C THR A 125 18.10 0.08 -2.01
N PRO A 126 18.80 0.45 -3.10
CA PRO A 126 19.75 -0.45 -3.76
C PRO A 126 20.92 -0.85 -2.86
N GLU A 127 21.31 -0.01 -1.90
CA GLU A 127 22.45 -0.26 -1.02
C GLU A 127 22.14 -1.24 0.12
N SER A 128 20.87 -1.43 0.47
CA SER A 128 20.46 -2.39 1.51
C SER A 128 19.78 -3.59 0.88
N LYS A 129 20.42 -4.77 0.96
CA LYS A 129 19.75 -6.02 0.59
C LYS A 129 18.71 -6.38 1.67
N GLY A 130 17.44 -6.44 1.30
CA GLY A 130 16.35 -6.88 2.17
C GLY A 130 15.26 -5.82 2.39
N TRP A 131 14.20 -6.21 3.11
CA TRP A 131 13.08 -5.32 3.41
C TRP A 131 13.47 -4.25 4.43
N HIS A 132 13.14 -2.98 4.15
CA HIS A 132 13.27 -1.91 5.14
C HIS A 132 12.24 -2.09 6.27
N THR A 133 12.74 -2.39 7.47
CA THR A 133 11.94 -2.60 8.69
C THR A 133 11.81 -1.35 9.56
N GLY A 134 12.61 -0.31 9.28
CA GLY A 134 12.52 1.00 9.95
C GLY A 134 11.49 1.93 9.30
N PRO A 135 11.08 3.01 10.00
CA PRO A 135 10.26 4.06 9.40
C PRO A 135 11.03 4.72 8.26
N LEU A 136 10.39 4.84 7.10
CA LEU A 136 11.00 5.40 5.89
C LEU A 136 11.22 6.89 6.10
N ARG A 137 12.49 7.31 6.21
CA ARG A 137 12.91 8.71 6.24
C ARG A 137 13.37 9.08 4.83
N GLY A 138 12.70 10.03 4.19
CA GLY A 138 13.05 10.46 2.83
C GLY A 138 11.86 10.48 1.87
N MET A 139 10.75 11.07 2.30
CA MET A 139 9.67 11.42 1.37
C MET A 139 10.18 12.50 0.44
N GLU A 140 10.21 12.21 -0.85
CA GLU A 140 10.62 13.16 -1.87
C GLU A 140 9.49 13.37 -2.87
N MET A 141 9.35 14.61 -3.34
CA MET A 141 8.54 14.85 -4.51
C MET A 141 9.22 14.22 -5.71
N CYS A 142 8.49 13.41 -6.47
CA CYS A 142 9.00 12.91 -7.73
C CYS A 142 9.22 14.10 -8.69
N ASN A 143 10.47 14.41 -9.03
CA ASN A 143 10.76 15.32 -10.13
C ASN A 143 10.19 14.71 -11.41
N MET A 144 9.23 15.39 -12.04
CA MET A 144 8.46 14.94 -13.21
C MET A 144 9.28 14.72 -14.50
N ALA A 145 10.59 14.65 -14.43
CA ALA A 145 11.44 14.38 -15.57
C ALA A 145 11.58 12.87 -15.81
N ARG A 146 10.55 12.20 -16.37
CA ARG A 146 10.74 11.10 -17.37
C ARG A 146 9.55 10.32 -17.94
N ILE A 147 8.28 10.67 -17.72
CA ILE A 147 7.20 9.92 -18.41
C ILE A 147 7.08 10.29 -19.91
N THR A 148 7.72 11.37 -20.36
CA THR A 148 7.72 11.76 -21.79
C THR A 148 8.75 10.99 -22.64
N GLU A 149 9.69 10.26 -22.03
CA GLU A 149 10.80 9.62 -22.76
C GLU A 149 10.51 8.18 -23.21
N LEU A 150 9.55 7.49 -22.55
CA LEU A 150 9.14 6.14 -22.95
C LEU A 150 8.19 6.12 -24.17
N LYS A 151 7.40 7.19 -24.39
CA LYS A 151 6.59 7.31 -25.62
C LYS A 151 7.40 7.63 -26.88
N LYS A 152 8.67 8.06 -26.74
CA LYS A 152 9.58 8.28 -27.89
C LYS A 152 10.33 7.03 -28.34
N ARG A 153 10.33 5.94 -27.54
CA ARG A 153 11.09 4.70 -27.85
C ARG A 153 10.26 3.57 -28.47
N THR A 154 8.93 3.66 -28.48
CA THR A 154 8.07 2.66 -29.15
C THR A 154 7.64 3.12 -30.53
N LYS A 155 8.59 3.43 -31.42
CA LYS A 155 8.36 3.29 -32.86
C LYS A 155 8.81 1.89 -33.26
N ILE A 156 8.00 0.89 -32.93
CA ILE A 156 8.12 -0.43 -33.54
C ILE A 156 7.64 -0.26 -34.99
N LYS A 157 8.58 -0.16 -35.94
CA LYS A 157 8.30 -0.37 -37.36
C LYS A 157 7.99 -1.87 -37.53
N ILE A 158 6.73 -2.21 -37.71
CA ILE A 158 6.36 -3.51 -38.25
C ILE A 158 6.60 -3.41 -39.76
N THR A 159 7.69 -3.98 -40.25
CA THR A 159 7.85 -4.27 -41.68
C THR A 159 7.06 -5.53 -42.01
N PRO A 160 6.25 -5.56 -43.09
CA PRO A 160 5.63 -6.79 -43.55
C PRO A 160 6.72 -7.73 -44.07
N GLN A 161 6.71 -8.99 -43.63
CA GLN A 161 7.48 -10.03 -44.31
C GLN A 161 6.69 -10.48 -45.54
N GLU A 162 7.23 -10.20 -46.72
CA GLU A 162 6.90 -10.91 -47.96
C GLU A 162 7.79 -12.14 -48.06
N SER A 163 7.18 -13.33 -48.00
CA SER A 163 7.33 -14.47 -48.93
C SER A 163 6.67 -15.71 -48.33
#